data_AF-A0A0V8RWV5-F1
#
_entry.id   AF-A0A0V8RWV5-F1
#
_cell.length_a   1.000
_cell.length_b   1.000
_cell.length_c   1.000
_cell.angle_alpha   90.00
_cell.angle_beta   90.00
_cell.angle_gamma   90.00
#
_symmetry.space_group_name_H-M   'P 1'
#
loop_
_entity.id
_entity.type
_entity.pdbx_description
1 polymer ?
#
loop_
_entity_poly.entity_id
_entity_poly.type
_entity_poly.pdbx_seq_one_letter_code
_entity_poly.pdbx_strand_id
1 'polypeptide(L)'
;MKGPYLDLRGYRGFIPYRELERSMEGVRELRLAVDPEAVPLVEAWARLQGLQASLAEDGTLRLARRGDKQGGAKEKVEREAAAPPLWVDHGSWDSELSKRLSDAGYIVNTVIQAPVLYRGHPSGFNYDRLRGRSALLRVTMPDSDYFLAVRGGRVVAAAQLGKPLSPRQAETLLATLQSSSEALLTVYNTSV
;
A
#
# COMPACT_ATOMS: atom_id res chain seq x y z
N MET A 1 16.32 26.00 -12.35
CA MET A 1 16.12 24.71 -13.06
C MET A 1 14.92 24.03 -12.43
N LYS A 2 13.93 23.58 -13.22
CA LYS A 2 12.76 22.87 -12.71
C LYS A 2 13.22 21.48 -12.25
N GLY A 3 13.04 21.13 -10.97
CA GLY A 3 13.41 19.82 -10.42
C GLY A 3 12.69 18.66 -11.14
N PRO A 4 13.15 17.41 -10.95
CA PRO A 4 12.52 16.23 -11.55
C PRO A 4 11.02 16.21 -11.25
N TYR A 5 10.26 15.72 -12.22
CA TYR A 5 8.80 15.67 -12.18
C TYR A 5 8.33 14.25 -12.49
N LEU A 6 7.47 13.71 -11.63
CA LEU A 6 6.87 12.39 -11.80
C LEU A 6 5.35 12.53 -11.82
N ASP A 7 4.71 12.03 -12.88
CA ASP A 7 3.25 12.03 -13.00
C ASP A 7 2.70 10.64 -12.69
N LEU A 8 1.97 10.56 -11.59
CA LEU A 8 1.31 9.37 -11.07
C LEU A 8 -0.22 9.55 -11.07
N ARG A 9 -0.76 10.50 -11.83
CA ARG A 9 -2.21 10.63 -11.98
C ARG A 9 -2.78 9.45 -12.77
N GLY A 10 -4.01 9.07 -12.45
CA GLY A 10 -4.69 7.93 -13.06
C GLY A 10 -4.31 6.56 -12.46
N TYR A 11 -3.37 6.53 -11.51
CA TYR A 11 -2.99 5.33 -10.76
C TYR A 11 -3.93 5.04 -9.58
N ARG A 12 -4.94 5.89 -9.35
CA ARG A 12 -6.04 5.71 -8.40
C ARG A 12 -5.59 5.39 -6.97
N GLY A 13 -4.58 6.13 -6.50
CA GLY A 13 -3.99 5.90 -5.20
C GLY A 13 -2.88 4.86 -5.18
N PHE A 14 -2.50 4.25 -6.32
CA PHE A 14 -1.29 3.43 -6.41
C PHE A 14 -0.03 4.27 -6.34
N ILE A 15 0.85 3.93 -5.40
CA ILE A 15 2.09 4.64 -5.14
C ILE A 15 3.26 3.69 -5.42
N PRO A 16 3.96 3.82 -6.54
CA PRO A 16 5.15 3.02 -6.81
C PRO A 16 6.31 3.52 -5.93
N TYR A 17 6.34 3.15 -4.66
CA TYR A 17 7.32 3.65 -3.67
C TYR A 17 8.77 3.46 -4.11
N ARG A 18 9.10 2.35 -4.78
CA ARG A 18 10.45 2.15 -5.34
C ARG A 18 10.81 3.15 -6.44
N GLU A 19 9.84 3.54 -7.26
CA GLU A 19 10.06 4.52 -8.31
C GLU A 19 10.19 5.93 -7.71
N LEU A 20 9.45 6.22 -6.65
CA LEU A 20 9.59 7.42 -5.83
C LEU A 20 10.97 7.50 -5.16
N GLU A 21 11.43 6.41 -4.55
CA GLU A 21 12.77 6.29 -3.96
C GLU A 21 13.85 6.57 -4.99
N ARG A 22 13.81 5.86 -6.13
CA ARG A 22 14.74 6.07 -7.26
C ARG A 22 14.69 7.50 -7.78
N SER A 23 13.50 8.08 -7.90
CA SER A 23 13.33 9.47 -8.36
C SER A 23 13.85 10.50 -7.36
N MET A 24 13.98 10.12 -6.08
CA MET A 24 14.58 10.94 -5.01
C MET A 24 16.09 10.69 -4.83
N GLU A 25 16.66 9.67 -5.46
CA GLU A 25 18.11 9.42 -5.44
C GLU A 25 18.87 10.54 -6.15
N GLY A 26 19.91 11.07 -5.50
CA GLY A 26 20.74 12.14 -6.05
C GLY A 26 20.07 13.53 -6.17
N VAL A 27 18.78 13.66 -5.85
CA VAL A 27 18.05 14.95 -5.97
C VAL A 27 17.61 15.49 -4.61
N ARG A 28 17.57 16.83 -4.49
CA ARG A 28 17.13 17.53 -3.27
C ARG A 28 15.62 17.67 -3.18
N GLU A 29 14.95 17.63 -4.33
CA GLU A 29 13.52 17.88 -4.46
C GLU A 29 12.95 17.10 -5.64
N LEU A 30 11.73 16.59 -5.46
CA LEU A 30 10.91 15.95 -6.49
C LEU A 30 9.52 16.58 -6.50
N ARG A 31 9.00 16.82 -7.70
CA ARG A 31 7.62 17.29 -7.91
C ARG A 31 6.77 16.14 -8.42
N LEU A 32 5.61 15.95 -7.83
CA LEU A 32 4.73 14.81 -8.08
C LEU A 32 3.32 15.28 -8.40
N ALA A 33 2.76 14.84 -9.51
CA ALA A 33 1.32 14.89 -9.70
C ALA A 33 0.73 13.54 -9.30
N VAL A 34 -0.19 13.52 -8.35
CA VAL A 34 -0.85 12.30 -7.87
C VAL A 34 -2.35 12.53 -7.80
N ASP A 35 -3.13 11.45 -7.84
CA ASP A 35 -4.56 11.55 -7.57
C ASP A 35 -4.80 12.03 -6.12
N PRO A 36 -5.87 12.80 -5.82
CA PRO A 36 -6.12 13.35 -4.49
C PRO A 36 -6.08 12.31 -3.37
N GLU A 37 -6.55 11.09 -3.68
CA GLU A 37 -6.57 9.95 -2.78
C GLU A 37 -5.18 9.34 -2.48
N ALA A 38 -4.18 9.66 -3.30
CA ALA A 38 -2.78 9.26 -3.13
C ALA A 38 -1.98 10.23 -2.25
N VAL A 39 -2.42 11.49 -2.12
CA VAL A 39 -1.72 12.54 -1.34
C VAL A 39 -1.38 12.09 0.09
N PRO A 40 -2.32 11.65 0.94
CA PRO A 40 -2.00 11.26 2.32
C PRO A 40 -1.03 10.07 2.40
N LEU A 41 -1.01 9.20 1.39
CA LEU A 41 -0.12 8.04 1.32
C LEU A 41 1.32 8.46 1.03
N VAL A 42 1.51 9.42 0.11
CA VAL A 42 2.84 9.95 -0.21
C VAL A 42 3.37 10.82 0.93
N GLU A 43 2.51 11.57 1.62
CA GLU A 43 2.90 12.35 2.80
C GLU A 43 3.38 11.46 3.96
N ALA A 44 2.67 10.36 4.23
CA ALA A 44 3.06 9.39 5.25
C ALA A 44 4.42 8.76 4.92
N TRP A 45 4.60 8.29 3.69
CA TRP A 45 5.89 7.77 3.20
C TRP A 45 7.01 8.81 3.33
N ALA A 46 6.78 10.03 2.83
CA ALA A 46 7.77 11.10 2.90
C ALA A 46 8.23 11.36 4.34
N ARG A 47 7.30 11.36 5.31
CA ARG A 47 7.62 11.54 6.74
C ARG A 47 8.57 10.46 7.26
N LEU A 48 8.35 9.19 6.93
CA LEU A 48 9.22 8.09 7.35
C LEU A 48 10.60 8.15 6.71
N GLN A 49 10.67 8.60 5.45
CA GLN A 49 11.92 8.81 4.74
C GLN A 49 12.66 10.10 5.19
N GLY A 50 12.16 10.80 6.21
CA GLY A 50 12.74 12.06 6.69
C GLY A 50 12.59 13.23 5.70
N LEU A 51 11.69 13.10 4.75
CA LEU A 51 11.36 14.11 3.75
C LEU A 51 10.25 15.02 4.25
N GLN A 52 10.16 16.20 3.66
CA GLN A 52 9.05 17.12 3.80
C GLN A 52 8.18 17.03 2.56
N ALA A 53 6.88 16.81 2.75
CA ALA A 53 5.86 16.88 1.72
C ALA A 53 5.07 18.19 1.85
N SER A 54 4.81 18.87 0.74
CA SER A 54 3.97 20.07 0.70
C SER A 54 3.17 20.12 -0.60
N LEU A 55 1.85 20.27 -0.51
CA LEU A 55 0.98 20.43 -1.67
C LEU A 55 1.03 21.87 -2.18
N ALA A 56 1.36 22.06 -3.46
CA ALA A 56 1.34 23.35 -4.12
C ALA A 56 -0.08 23.73 -4.58
N GLU A 57 -0.31 25.03 -4.83
CA GLU A 57 -1.61 25.56 -5.28
C GLU A 57 -2.08 24.97 -6.62
N ASP A 58 -1.15 24.52 -7.45
CA ASP A 58 -1.44 23.86 -8.74
C ASP A 58 -1.81 22.37 -8.60
N GLY A 59 -1.90 21.86 -7.37
CA GLY A 59 -2.21 20.46 -7.06
C GLY A 59 -1.01 19.51 -7.12
N THR A 60 0.21 20.02 -7.38
CA THR A 60 1.43 19.22 -7.38
C THR A 60 1.95 19.02 -5.97
N LEU A 61 2.23 17.78 -5.57
CA LEU A 61 2.90 17.46 -4.31
C LEU A 61 4.41 17.63 -4.48
N ARG A 62 5.03 18.45 -3.63
CA ARG A 62 6.49 18.65 -3.60
C ARG A 62 7.08 17.87 -2.44
N LEU A 63 8.10 17.05 -2.74
CA LEU A 63 8.90 16.34 -1.76
C LEU A 63 10.30 16.92 -1.71
N ALA A 64 10.79 17.24 -0.51
CA ALA A 64 12.13 17.80 -0.31
C ALA A 64 12.85 17.12 0.86
N ARG A 65 14.17 16.97 0.75
CA ARG A 65 14.98 16.50 1.89
C ARG A 65 14.97 17.57 2.98
N ARG A 66 14.68 17.21 4.23
CA ARG A 66 14.79 18.14 5.35
C ARG A 66 16.24 18.61 5.51
N GLY A 67 16.45 19.91 5.67
CA GLY A 67 17.68 20.41 6.30
C GLY A 67 17.67 20.01 7.78
N ASP A 68 18.81 19.54 8.29
CA ASP A 68 18.96 18.96 9.62
C ASP A 68 18.23 19.75 10.73
N LYS A 69 17.11 19.21 11.23
CA LYS A 69 16.63 19.43 12.61
C LYS A 69 15.94 18.18 13.15
N GLN A 70 16.47 17.72 14.28
CA GLN A 70 16.03 16.63 15.14
C GLN A 70 14.70 16.92 15.87
N GLY A 71 14.02 15.85 16.29
CA GLY A 71 12.89 15.82 17.25
C GLY A 71 11.66 15.15 16.62
N GLY A 72 11.31 13.91 16.94
CA GLY A 72 10.56 13.49 18.15
C GLY A 72 9.07 13.40 17.79
N ALA A 73 8.25 12.40 18.10
CA ALA A 73 8.28 11.34 19.10
C ALA A 73 7.55 10.09 18.57
N LYS A 74 7.88 8.92 19.11
CA LYS A 74 7.10 7.68 18.92
C LYS A 74 5.93 7.70 19.89
N GLU A 75 4.72 7.82 19.36
CA GLU A 75 3.49 7.62 20.13
C GLU A 75 3.13 6.14 20.08
N LYS A 76 3.23 5.46 21.23
CA LYS A 76 2.72 4.10 21.42
C LYS A 76 1.21 4.19 21.55
N VAL A 77 0.48 3.69 20.57
CA VAL A 77 -0.95 3.38 20.72
C VAL A 77 -1.06 1.88 20.94
N GLU A 78 -1.16 1.47 22.20
CA GLU A 78 -1.73 0.17 22.56
C GLU A 78 -3.23 0.22 22.29
N ARG A 79 -3.67 -0.56 21.31
CA ARG A 79 -5.04 -1.04 21.24
C ARG A 79 -4.98 -2.54 20.94
N GLU A 80 -5.45 -3.34 21.89
CA GLU A 80 -5.82 -4.73 21.64
C GLU A 80 -6.83 -4.76 20.49
N ALA A 81 -6.38 -5.17 19.32
CA ALA A 81 -7.23 -5.49 18.19
C ALA A 81 -7.31 -7.01 18.08
N ALA A 82 -8.50 -7.55 18.34
CA ALA A 82 -8.84 -8.94 18.06
C ALA A 82 -8.35 -9.34 16.64
N ALA A 83 -7.79 -10.56 16.53
CA ALA A 83 -7.29 -11.21 15.31
C ALA A 83 -8.03 -10.77 14.04
N PRO A 84 -7.37 -10.53 12.88
CA PRO A 84 -8.12 -10.28 11.67
C PRO A 84 -8.84 -11.59 11.33
N PRO A 85 -10.10 -11.55 10.87
CA PRO A 85 -10.82 -12.76 10.48
C PRO A 85 -10.27 -13.45 9.21
N LEU A 86 -9.20 -12.90 8.62
CA LEU A 86 -8.48 -13.53 7.52
C LEU A 86 -7.35 -14.40 8.06
N TRP A 87 -7.27 -15.63 7.58
CA TRP A 87 -6.13 -16.50 7.81
C TRP A 87 -5.51 -16.95 6.49
N VAL A 88 -4.24 -17.35 6.56
CA VAL A 88 -3.50 -17.86 5.42
C VAL A 88 -3.83 -19.34 5.21
N ASP A 89 -4.20 -19.70 3.99
CA ASP A 89 -4.42 -21.09 3.60
C ASP A 89 -3.14 -21.68 3.02
N HIS A 90 -2.38 -22.39 3.85
CA HIS A 90 -1.13 -23.03 3.42
C HIS A 90 -1.39 -24.17 2.42
N GLY A 91 -2.50 -24.89 2.55
CA GLY A 91 -2.83 -26.03 1.70
C GLY A 91 -3.23 -25.60 0.29
N SER A 92 -3.80 -24.40 0.16
CA SER A 92 -4.26 -23.83 -1.12
C SER A 92 -3.37 -22.69 -1.63
N TRP A 93 -2.13 -22.59 -1.14
CA TRP A 93 -1.26 -21.47 -1.46
C TRP A 93 -0.85 -21.46 -2.94
N ASP A 94 -1.21 -20.39 -3.63
CA ASP A 94 -0.94 -20.17 -5.04
C ASP A 94 0.34 -19.35 -5.20
N SER A 95 1.45 -20.08 -5.34
CA SER A 95 2.78 -19.48 -5.52
C SER A 95 2.92 -18.75 -6.85
N GLU A 96 2.18 -19.18 -7.88
CA GLU A 96 2.21 -18.57 -9.20
C GLU A 96 1.44 -17.25 -9.20
N LEU A 97 0.25 -17.22 -8.58
CA LEU A 97 -0.46 -15.97 -8.33
C LEU A 97 0.35 -15.00 -7.46
N SER A 98 1.09 -15.50 -6.46
CA SER A 98 1.98 -14.66 -5.66
C SER A 98 3.07 -14.00 -6.52
N LYS A 99 3.65 -14.72 -7.49
CA LYS A 99 4.59 -14.12 -8.46
C LYS A 99 3.92 -13.07 -9.33
N ARG A 100 2.73 -13.34 -9.86
CA ARG A 100 1.98 -12.36 -10.68
C ARG A 100 1.64 -11.10 -9.87
N LEU A 101 1.21 -11.24 -8.63
CA LEU A 101 0.94 -10.11 -7.74
C LEU A 101 2.19 -9.29 -7.39
N SER A 102 3.38 -9.87 -7.55
CA SER A 102 4.62 -9.12 -7.40
C SER A 102 5.01 -8.32 -8.65
N ASP A 103 4.38 -8.60 -9.79
CA ASP A 103 4.64 -7.91 -11.06
C ASP A 103 3.83 -6.60 -11.15
N ALA A 104 4.53 -5.48 -11.34
CA ALA A 104 3.91 -4.16 -11.41
C ALA A 104 2.96 -4.00 -12.61
N GLY A 105 3.29 -4.61 -13.76
CA GLY A 105 2.45 -4.58 -14.95
C GLY A 105 1.14 -5.32 -14.73
N TYR A 106 1.18 -6.48 -14.08
CA TYR A 106 -0.02 -7.22 -13.69
C TYR A 106 -0.92 -6.40 -12.75
N ILE A 107 -0.33 -5.76 -11.73
CA ILE A 107 -1.09 -4.90 -10.80
C ILE A 107 -1.75 -3.73 -11.53
N VAL A 108 -0.99 -3.00 -12.35
CA VAL A 108 -1.50 -1.80 -13.06
C VAL A 108 -2.58 -2.16 -14.09
N ASN A 109 -2.40 -3.27 -14.81
CA ASN A 109 -3.32 -3.63 -15.89
C ASN A 109 -4.53 -4.44 -15.41
N THR A 110 -4.45 -5.09 -14.25
CA THR A 110 -5.51 -6.01 -13.80
C THR A 110 -6.13 -5.57 -12.47
N VAL A 111 -5.29 -5.26 -11.50
CA VAL A 111 -5.73 -5.06 -10.11
C VAL A 111 -6.36 -3.69 -9.92
N ILE A 112 -5.69 -2.62 -10.34
CA ILE A 112 -6.19 -1.26 -10.12
C ILE A 112 -7.37 -0.90 -11.02
N GLN A 113 -7.60 -1.70 -12.06
CA GLN A 113 -8.78 -1.56 -12.94
C GLN A 113 -10.03 -2.20 -12.33
N ALA A 114 -9.88 -3.08 -11.34
CA ALA A 114 -11.01 -3.75 -10.70
C ALA A 114 -11.84 -2.76 -9.85
N PRO A 115 -13.17 -2.95 -9.75
CA PRO A 115 -14.02 -2.10 -8.92
C PRO A 115 -13.59 -2.11 -7.45
N VAL A 116 -13.47 -0.92 -6.85
CA VAL A 116 -13.16 -0.77 -5.43
C VAL A 116 -14.44 -0.94 -4.61
N LEU A 117 -14.43 -1.90 -3.69
CA LEU A 117 -15.51 -2.16 -2.73
C LEU A 117 -15.35 -1.38 -1.43
N TYR A 118 -14.11 -1.11 -1.04
CA TYR A 118 -13.78 -0.43 0.21
C TYR A 118 -12.40 0.23 0.11
N ARG A 119 -12.28 1.40 0.73
CA ARG A 119 -11.02 2.09 0.97
C ARG A 119 -11.06 2.74 2.35
N GLY A 120 -10.08 2.43 3.20
CA GLY A 120 -10.04 2.97 4.57
C GLY A 120 -9.14 2.15 5.48
N HIS A 121 -9.23 2.39 6.78
CA HIS A 121 -8.44 1.66 7.77
C HIS A 121 -8.87 0.18 7.84
N PRO A 122 -7.93 -0.80 7.96
CA PRO A 122 -8.28 -2.22 8.00
C PRO A 122 -9.36 -2.59 9.00
N SER A 123 -9.36 -1.98 10.19
CA SER A 123 -10.37 -2.22 11.24
C SER A 123 -11.78 -1.75 10.88
N GLY A 124 -11.93 -0.87 9.88
CA GLY A 124 -13.22 -0.37 9.42
C GLY A 124 -13.91 -1.28 8.40
N PHE A 125 -13.25 -2.35 7.94
CA PHE A 125 -13.81 -3.27 6.95
C PHE A 125 -14.39 -4.53 7.60
N ASN A 126 -15.62 -4.89 7.23
CA ASN A 126 -16.21 -6.18 7.61
C ASN A 126 -15.77 -7.28 6.63
N TYR A 127 -14.75 -8.03 7.01
CA TYR A 127 -14.17 -9.13 6.23
C TYR A 127 -15.07 -10.36 6.06
N ASP A 128 -16.13 -10.54 6.86
CA ASP A 128 -17.10 -11.62 6.61
C ASP A 128 -17.81 -11.44 5.25
N ARG A 129 -17.82 -10.21 4.71
CA ARG A 129 -18.28 -9.93 3.35
C ARG A 129 -17.45 -10.61 2.25
N LEU A 130 -16.26 -11.10 2.58
CA LEU A 130 -15.41 -11.86 1.66
C LEU A 130 -15.68 -13.37 1.69
N ARG A 131 -16.54 -13.86 2.60
CA ARG A 131 -16.95 -15.27 2.60
C ARG A 131 -17.68 -15.59 1.30
N GLY A 132 -17.27 -16.67 0.64
CA GLY A 132 -17.82 -17.09 -0.66
C GLY A 132 -17.46 -16.18 -1.85
N ARG A 133 -16.53 -15.23 -1.70
CA ARG A 133 -16.12 -14.32 -2.78
C ARG A 133 -14.61 -14.38 -3.05
N SER A 134 -14.24 -14.00 -4.26
CA SER A 134 -12.86 -13.69 -4.61
C SER A 134 -12.67 -12.18 -4.55
N ALA A 135 -11.63 -11.76 -3.84
CA ALA A 135 -11.25 -10.36 -3.74
C ALA A 135 -9.74 -10.23 -3.78
N LEU A 136 -9.29 -9.03 -4.13
CA LEU A 136 -7.90 -8.65 -3.92
C LEU A 136 -7.84 -7.50 -2.92
N LEU A 137 -6.95 -7.62 -1.95
CA LEU A 137 -6.71 -6.60 -0.96
C LEU A 137 -5.36 -5.99 -1.29
N ARG A 138 -5.34 -4.67 -1.48
CA ARG A 138 -4.11 -3.90 -1.41
C ARG A 138 -4.00 -3.29 -0.04
N VAL A 139 -2.88 -3.61 0.59
CA VAL A 139 -2.50 -3.10 1.89
C VAL A 139 -1.35 -2.14 1.65
N THR A 140 -1.64 -0.86 1.80
CA THR A 140 -0.64 0.19 1.70
C THR A 140 -0.13 0.47 3.10
N MET A 141 1.12 0.07 3.33
CA MET A 141 1.91 0.47 4.47
C MET A 141 2.78 1.66 4.04
N PRO A 142 3.28 2.47 4.99
CA PRO A 142 4.05 3.65 4.66
C PRO A 142 5.18 3.46 3.64
N ASP A 143 5.90 2.35 3.68
CA ASP A 143 7.05 2.09 2.79
C ASP A 143 6.78 1.01 1.71
N SER A 144 5.57 0.44 1.67
CA SER A 144 5.31 -0.72 0.82
C SER A 144 3.85 -0.96 0.52
N ASP A 145 3.59 -1.34 -0.72
CA ASP A 145 2.33 -1.93 -1.13
C ASP A 145 2.42 -3.46 -1.11
N TYR A 146 1.49 -4.06 -0.38
CA TYR A 146 1.25 -5.48 -0.34
C TYR A 146 -0.06 -5.81 -1.04
N PHE A 147 -0.08 -6.93 -1.73
CA PHE A 147 -1.26 -7.44 -2.42
C PHE A 147 -1.56 -8.83 -1.89
N LEU A 148 -2.80 -9.04 -1.44
CA LEU A 148 -3.30 -10.29 -0.88
C LEU A 148 -4.50 -10.75 -1.71
N ALA A 149 -4.40 -11.93 -2.30
CA ALA A 149 -5.55 -12.57 -2.92
C ALA A 149 -6.34 -13.34 -1.87
N VAL A 150 -7.64 -13.05 -1.78
CA VAL A 150 -8.57 -13.71 -0.88
C VAL A 150 -9.56 -14.53 -1.68
N ARG A 151 -9.74 -15.79 -1.30
CA ARG A 151 -10.79 -16.67 -1.81
C ARG A 151 -11.57 -17.25 -0.64
N GLY A 152 -12.87 -17.00 -0.58
CA GLY A 152 -13.74 -17.54 0.46
C GLY A 152 -13.34 -17.11 1.88
N GLY A 153 -12.82 -15.89 2.05
CA GLY A 153 -12.32 -15.39 3.33
C GLY A 153 -10.92 -15.87 3.73
N ARG A 154 -10.21 -16.60 2.86
CA ARG A 154 -8.85 -17.08 3.12
C ARG A 154 -7.84 -16.42 2.20
N VAL A 155 -6.68 -16.07 2.73
CA VAL A 155 -5.56 -15.57 1.92
C VAL A 155 -4.88 -16.77 1.26
N VAL A 156 -4.87 -16.78 -0.08
CA VAL A 156 -4.30 -17.87 -0.89
C VAL A 156 -3.04 -17.46 -1.65
N ALA A 157 -2.76 -16.16 -1.76
CA ALA A 157 -1.53 -15.66 -2.36
C ALA A 157 -1.23 -14.28 -1.78
N ALA A 158 0.05 -13.93 -1.70
CA ALA A 158 0.47 -12.61 -1.29
C ALA A 158 1.77 -12.18 -1.95
N ALA A 159 1.92 -10.88 -2.16
CA ALA A 159 3.13 -10.28 -2.67
C ALA A 159 3.37 -8.92 -2.02
N GLN A 160 4.63 -8.56 -1.86
CA GLN A 160 5.06 -7.17 -1.89
C GLN A 160 5.40 -6.85 -3.35
N LEU A 161 5.22 -5.60 -3.78
CA LEU A 161 5.62 -5.24 -5.15
C LEU A 161 7.09 -5.61 -5.42
N GLY A 162 7.32 -6.37 -6.49
CA GLY A 162 8.63 -6.91 -6.87
C GLY A 162 9.13 -8.09 -6.04
N LYS A 163 8.35 -8.60 -5.08
CA LYS A 163 8.72 -9.76 -4.25
C LYS A 163 7.50 -10.62 -3.86
N PRO A 164 7.35 -11.84 -4.40
CA PRO A 164 6.32 -12.77 -3.92
C PRO A 164 6.58 -13.12 -2.45
N LEU A 165 5.51 -13.27 -1.67
CA LEU A 165 5.60 -13.68 -0.27
C LEU A 165 5.35 -15.18 -0.12
N SER A 166 5.92 -15.76 0.92
CA SER A 166 5.54 -17.10 1.41
C SER A 166 4.31 -17.02 2.32
N PRO A 167 3.63 -18.16 2.57
CA PRO A 167 2.52 -18.22 3.53
C PRO A 167 2.86 -17.60 4.89
N ARG A 168 4.03 -17.95 5.45
CA ARG A 168 4.49 -17.42 6.76
C ARG A 168 4.70 -15.90 6.72
N GLN A 169 5.25 -15.37 5.63
CA GLN A 169 5.40 -13.92 5.47
C GLN A 169 4.05 -13.21 5.38
N ALA A 170 3.06 -13.84 4.74
CA ALA A 170 1.70 -13.32 4.70
C ALA A 170 1.03 -13.33 6.09
N GLU A 171 1.26 -14.36 6.91
CA GLU A 171 0.80 -14.38 8.31
C GLU A 171 1.41 -13.24 9.12
N THR A 172 2.73 -13.01 9.00
CA THR A 172 3.39 -11.88 9.66
C THR A 172 2.79 -10.54 9.21
N LEU A 173 2.50 -10.38 7.92
CA LEU A 173 1.85 -9.19 7.39
C LEU A 173 0.44 -8.99 7.98
N LEU A 174 -0.38 -10.05 8.03
CA LEU A 174 -1.72 -9.99 8.61
C LEU A 174 -1.67 -9.60 10.10
N ALA A 175 -0.72 -10.11 10.86
CA ALA A 175 -0.52 -9.71 12.26
C ALA A 175 -0.10 -8.23 12.38
N THR A 176 0.78 -7.77 11.48
CA THR A 176 1.25 -6.36 11.46
C THR A 176 0.12 -5.39 11.12
N LEU A 177 -0.81 -5.79 10.26
CA LEU A 177 -1.94 -4.95 9.86
C LEU A 177 -2.87 -4.59 11.02
N GLN A 178 -2.91 -5.41 12.05
CA GLN A 178 -3.79 -5.17 13.20
C GLN A 178 -3.29 -4.07 14.11
N SER A 179 -1.97 -3.92 14.20
CA SER A 179 -1.31 -3.00 15.11
C SER A 179 -0.90 -1.69 14.44
N SER A 180 -0.99 -1.62 13.11
CA SER A 180 -0.61 -0.43 12.35
C SER A 180 -1.77 0.56 12.24
N SER A 181 -1.62 1.73 12.85
CA SER A 181 -2.52 2.89 12.68
C SER A 181 -2.34 3.59 11.33
N GLU A 182 -1.27 3.30 10.60
CA GLU A 182 -0.90 3.95 9.35
C GLU A 182 -1.22 3.09 8.11
N ALA A 183 -1.75 1.88 8.31
CA ALA A 183 -2.16 1.01 7.22
C ALA A 183 -3.42 1.54 6.55
N LEU A 184 -3.41 1.59 5.21
CA LEU A 184 -4.60 1.78 4.39
C LEU A 184 -4.93 0.47 3.68
N LEU A 185 -6.18 0.04 3.79
CA LEU A 185 -6.73 -1.10 3.06
C LEU A 185 -7.56 -0.59 1.88
N THR A 186 -7.29 -1.14 0.70
CA THR A 186 -8.18 -1.07 -0.45
C THR A 186 -8.63 -2.48 -0.83
N VAL A 187 -9.94 -2.70 -0.95
CA VAL A 187 -10.52 -3.99 -1.33
C VAL A 187 -11.09 -3.87 -2.73
N TYR A 188 -10.57 -4.68 -3.64
CA TYR A 188 -11.01 -4.77 -5.02
C TYR A 188 -11.90 -6.00 -5.21
N ASN A 189 -12.98 -5.81 -5.96
CA ASN A 189 -13.79 -6.93 -6.43
C ASN A 189 -13.12 -7.58 -7.64
N THR A 190 -12.62 -8.80 -7.47
CA THR A 190 -12.06 -9.61 -8.56
C THR A 190 -12.94 -10.82 -8.90
N SER A 191 -14.16 -10.85 -8.35
CA SER A 191 -15.18 -11.81 -8.78
C SER A 191 -15.68 -11.38 -10.16
N VAL A 192 -15.14 -12.03 -11.20
CA VAL A 192 -15.67 -11.98 -12.58
C VAL A 192 -16.73 -13.06 -12.72
#